data_AF-A0A0Z8QHX0-F1
#
_entry.id   AF-A0A0Z8QHX0-F1
#
_cell.length_a   1.000
_cell.length_b   1.000
_cell.length_c   1.000
_cell.angle_alpha   90.00
_cell.angle_beta   90.00
_cell.angle_gamma   90.00
#
_symmetry.space_group_name_H-M   'P 1'
#
loop_
_entity.id
_entity.type
_entity.pdbx_description
1 polymer ?
#
loop_
_entity_poly.entity_id
_entity_poly.type
_entity_poly.pdbx_seq_one_letter_code
_entity_poly.pdbx_strand_id
1 'polypeptide(L)'
;MADAKRRKIWLIISSVVAVLGMAGLYFVYQDISQVTVPELYGIELSEAKDLLYEEGLKVGTITEVGGQSVQPGMVSVSSPSSGKKVKRGSAVNLIIAKNVDAKDTTVVEDSSTSEVATSKTAGSSQASSQSQVGSAVQLFTVDIKKQGLVIRQEPSLSGEVVTNIEPGTYTIVETTQKEGHSWGRLKSGQGWISLTDLHNPVPQVDTKNLTTDQVKAWVMDDLFSRSVMIEKYRKDQVVISVRMAEDGLVYADVTVPSDPNFETRNWSYRINSRGELEASEYDTDPEQGGVNWYVAQHYYLENSVN
;
A
#
# COMPACT_ATOMS: atom_id res chain seq x y z
N MET A 1 -59.54 36.75 -34.01
CA MET A 1 -58.14 37.14 -33.73
C MET A 1 -57.69 36.82 -32.30
N ALA A 2 -58.57 36.80 -31.29
CA ALA A 2 -58.20 36.54 -29.89
C ALA A 2 -57.67 35.11 -29.61
N ASP A 3 -58.22 34.07 -30.27
CA ASP A 3 -57.82 32.68 -30.03
C ASP A 3 -56.43 32.33 -30.56
N ALA A 4 -56.02 32.94 -31.67
CA ALA A 4 -54.68 32.76 -32.23
C ALA A 4 -53.59 33.34 -31.29
N LYS A 5 -53.90 34.44 -30.59
CA LYS A 5 -52.98 35.06 -29.64
C LYS A 5 -52.84 34.23 -28.35
N ARG A 6 -53.95 33.66 -27.86
CA ARG A 6 -53.96 32.76 -26.69
C ARG A 6 -53.21 31.45 -26.96
N ARG A 7 -53.37 30.86 -28.15
CA ARG A 7 -52.60 29.67 -28.58
C ARG A 7 -51.10 29.95 -28.64
N LYS A 8 -50.69 31.10 -29.20
CA LYS A 8 -49.27 31.51 -29.25
C LYS A 8 -48.67 31.70 -27.85
N ILE A 9 -49.43 32.29 -26.92
CA ILE A 9 -48.99 32.47 -25.53
C ILE A 9 -48.80 31.12 -24.83
N TRP A 10 -49.71 30.18 -25.02
CA TRP A 10 -49.61 28.85 -24.41
C TRP A 10 -48.42 28.03 -24.95
N LEU A 11 -48.11 28.18 -26.25
CA LEU A 11 -46.92 27.56 -26.86
C LEU A 11 -45.62 28.15 -26.31
N ILE A 12 -45.55 29.46 -26.05
CA ILE A 12 -44.37 30.09 -25.45
C ILE A 12 -44.17 29.60 -24.01
N ILE A 13 -45.25 29.55 -23.21
CA ILE A 13 -45.18 29.07 -21.82
C ILE A 13 -44.74 27.60 -21.78
N SER A 14 -45.30 26.75 -22.64
CA SER A 14 -44.90 25.34 -22.75
C SER A 14 -43.43 25.18 -23.14
N SER A 15 -42.94 26.00 -24.08
CA SER A 15 -41.53 26.02 -24.48
C SER A 15 -40.61 26.42 -23.32
N VAL A 16 -40.96 27.45 -22.56
CA VAL A 16 -40.16 27.90 -21.40
C VAL A 16 -40.13 26.83 -20.31
N VAL A 17 -41.27 26.20 -20.00
CA VAL A 17 -41.33 25.10 -19.02
C VAL A 17 -40.51 23.89 -19.48
N ALA A 18 -40.56 23.55 -20.76
CA ALA A 18 -39.75 22.46 -21.33
C ALA A 18 -38.24 22.77 -21.24
N VAL A 19 -37.83 24.00 -21.55
CA VAL A 19 -36.42 24.43 -21.46
C VAL A 19 -35.95 24.43 -20.00
N LEU A 20 -36.76 24.92 -19.06
CA LEU A 20 -36.44 24.89 -17.63
C LEU A 20 -36.38 23.47 -17.07
N GLY A 21 -37.30 22.59 -17.49
CA GLY A 21 -37.28 21.17 -17.13
C GLY A 21 -36.05 20.46 -17.69
N MET A 22 -35.66 20.75 -18.94
CA MET A 22 -34.49 20.18 -19.60
C MET A 22 -33.19 20.71 -18.99
N ALA A 23 -33.13 21.99 -18.60
CA ALA A 23 -32.02 22.55 -17.84
C ALA A 23 -31.92 21.92 -16.44
N GLY A 24 -33.03 21.76 -15.72
CA GLY A 24 -33.07 21.06 -14.43
C GLY A 24 -32.61 19.60 -14.55
N LEU A 25 -33.07 18.89 -15.58
CA LEU A 25 -32.65 17.52 -15.87
C LEU A 25 -31.15 17.44 -16.24
N TYR A 26 -30.64 18.41 -17.01
CA TYR A 26 -29.23 18.53 -17.36
C TYR A 26 -28.34 18.78 -16.14
N PHE A 27 -28.78 19.64 -15.21
CA PHE A 27 -28.09 19.87 -13.93
C PHE A 27 -28.07 18.62 -13.05
N VAL A 28 -29.16 17.83 -13.00
CA VAL A 28 -29.19 16.54 -12.28
C VAL A 28 -28.30 15.50 -12.97
N TYR A 29 -28.22 15.50 -14.31
CA TYR A 29 -27.40 14.55 -15.07
C TYR A 29 -25.89 14.79 -14.91
N GLN A 30 -25.48 16.05 -14.72
CA GLN A 30 -24.09 16.42 -14.42
C GLN A 30 -23.60 15.84 -13.07
N ASP A 31 -24.52 15.66 -12.09
CA ASP A 31 -24.23 15.14 -10.74
C ASP A 31 -24.02 13.62 -10.69
N ILE A 32 -24.21 12.92 -11.82
CA ILE A 32 -24.04 11.45 -11.95
C ILE A 32 -22.70 11.09 -12.61
N SER A 33 -21.86 12.08 -12.93
CA SER A 33 -20.55 11.85 -13.52
C SER A 33 -19.61 11.16 -12.51
N GLN A 34 -18.98 10.05 -12.94
CA GLN A 34 -17.92 9.41 -12.16
C GLN A 34 -16.58 10.08 -12.45
N VAL A 35 -15.78 10.27 -11.41
CA VAL A 35 -14.40 10.76 -11.47
C VAL A 35 -13.47 9.71 -10.88
N THR A 36 -12.21 9.74 -11.27
CA THR A 36 -11.19 8.80 -10.77
C THR A 36 -10.46 9.44 -9.60
N VAL A 37 -10.27 8.72 -8.49
CA VAL A 37 -9.42 9.20 -7.40
C VAL A 37 -7.99 9.36 -7.93
N PRO A 38 -7.34 10.53 -7.80
CA PRO A 38 -5.97 10.75 -8.29
C PRO A 38 -4.94 9.97 -7.46
N GLU A 39 -3.69 9.93 -7.93
CA GLU A 39 -2.59 9.40 -7.12
C GLU A 39 -2.22 10.42 -6.03
N LEU A 40 -2.25 9.98 -4.78
CA LEU A 40 -2.07 10.83 -3.61
C LEU A 40 -0.95 10.33 -2.70
N TYR A 41 -0.37 9.16 -2.96
CA TYR A 41 0.70 8.63 -2.13
C TYR A 41 1.98 9.48 -2.26
N GLY A 42 2.56 9.85 -1.12
CA GLY A 42 3.87 10.51 -1.05
C GLY A 42 3.87 11.99 -1.39
N ILE A 43 2.71 12.60 -1.69
CA ILE A 43 2.58 14.05 -1.88
C ILE A 43 2.17 14.73 -0.57
N GLU A 44 2.42 16.04 -0.49
CA GLU A 44 2.09 16.83 0.70
C GLU A 44 0.56 16.91 0.91
N LEU A 45 0.09 16.93 2.15
CA LEU A 45 -1.33 17.07 2.45
C LEU A 45 -1.97 18.31 1.79
N SER A 46 -1.23 19.41 1.65
CA SER A 46 -1.72 20.62 0.97
C SER A 46 -2.01 20.36 -0.51
N GLU A 47 -1.02 19.83 -1.23
CA GLU A 47 -1.12 19.43 -2.63
C GLU A 47 -2.21 18.37 -2.87
N ALA A 48 -2.31 17.37 -1.98
CA ALA A 48 -3.35 16.34 -2.04
C ALA A 48 -4.77 16.93 -1.95
N LYS A 49 -4.97 17.96 -1.13
CA LYS A 49 -6.27 18.64 -1.03
C LYS A 49 -6.60 19.35 -2.33
N ASP A 50 -5.65 20.09 -2.89
CA ASP A 50 -5.83 20.83 -4.13
C ASP A 50 -6.17 19.88 -5.29
N LEU A 51 -5.42 18.79 -5.44
CA LEU A 51 -5.64 17.79 -6.48
C LEU A 51 -7.02 17.10 -6.36
N LEU A 52 -7.46 16.81 -5.13
CA LEU A 52 -8.82 16.30 -4.89
C LEU A 52 -9.88 17.31 -5.32
N TYR A 53 -9.71 18.59 -5.00
CA TYR A 53 -10.66 19.63 -5.41
C TYR A 53 -10.70 19.80 -6.94
N GLU A 54 -9.56 19.76 -7.61
CA GLU A 54 -9.45 19.84 -9.08
C GLU A 54 -10.19 18.69 -9.78
N GLU A 55 -10.06 17.47 -9.27
CA GLU A 55 -10.79 16.29 -9.77
C GLU A 55 -12.30 16.31 -9.41
N GLY A 56 -12.75 17.31 -8.66
CA GLY A 56 -14.13 17.44 -8.21
C GLY A 56 -14.50 16.45 -7.10
N LEU A 57 -13.52 16.05 -6.31
CA LEU A 57 -13.65 15.25 -5.09
C LEU A 57 -13.65 16.16 -3.85
N LYS A 58 -13.97 15.58 -2.70
CA LYS A 58 -13.91 16.25 -1.41
C LYS A 58 -12.86 15.59 -0.52
N VAL A 59 -12.21 16.40 0.30
CA VAL A 59 -11.37 15.90 1.38
C VAL A 59 -12.29 15.33 2.47
N GLY A 60 -12.05 14.07 2.83
CA GLY A 60 -12.74 13.37 3.91
C GLY A 60 -12.04 13.55 5.26
N THR A 61 -12.05 12.51 6.08
CA THR A 61 -11.33 12.48 7.35
C THR A 61 -9.82 12.43 7.10
N ILE A 62 -9.04 13.20 7.87
CA ILE A 62 -7.58 13.13 7.88
C ILE A 62 -7.15 12.50 9.22
N THR A 63 -6.38 11.42 9.13
CA THR A 63 -5.85 10.69 10.29
C THR A 63 -4.33 10.75 10.27
N GLU A 64 -3.69 11.07 11.39
CA GLU A 64 -2.24 11.07 11.51
C GLU A 64 -1.76 9.76 12.13
N VAL A 65 -0.87 9.05 11.44
CA VAL A 65 -0.29 7.79 11.91
C VAL A 65 1.23 7.88 11.78
N GLY A 66 1.96 7.59 12.85
CA GLY A 66 3.44 7.57 12.84
C GLY A 66 3.98 6.22 12.37
N GLY A 67 5.22 6.17 11.88
CA GLY A 67 5.86 4.95 11.34
C GLY A 67 5.46 4.61 9.89
N GLN A 68 4.88 5.59 9.18
CA GLN A 68 4.59 5.49 7.76
C GLN A 68 5.89 5.66 6.95
N SER A 69 5.95 5.04 5.77
CA SER A 69 7.13 5.04 4.88
C SER A 69 7.37 6.36 4.14
N VAL A 70 6.42 7.31 4.20
CA VAL A 70 6.50 8.65 3.60
C VAL A 70 6.91 9.68 4.64
N GLN A 71 7.40 10.84 4.21
CA GLN A 71 7.86 11.88 5.14
C GLN A 71 6.69 12.45 5.96
N PRO A 72 6.92 12.92 7.20
CA PRO A 72 5.89 13.54 8.00
C PRO A 72 5.13 14.64 7.25
N GLY A 73 3.80 14.65 7.37
CA GLY A 73 2.92 15.59 6.64
C GLY A 73 2.56 15.15 5.22
N MET A 74 3.15 14.08 4.70
CA MET A 74 2.78 13.48 3.42
C MET A 74 1.68 12.43 3.58
N VAL A 75 0.87 12.27 2.54
CA VAL A 75 -0.19 11.25 2.49
C VAL A 75 0.41 9.87 2.29
N SER A 76 0.06 8.95 3.18
CA SER A 76 0.48 7.55 3.14
C SER A 76 -0.62 6.61 2.68
N VAL A 77 -1.90 6.95 2.91
CA VAL A 77 -3.05 6.16 2.45
C VAL A 77 -4.22 7.04 2.03
N SER A 78 -4.93 6.65 0.98
CA SER A 78 -6.23 7.21 0.58
C SER A 78 -7.34 6.16 0.58
N SER A 79 -8.56 6.56 0.99
CA SER A 79 -9.76 5.72 0.95
C SER A 79 -10.98 6.56 0.54
N PRO A 80 -11.61 6.31 -0.63
CA PRO A 80 -11.27 5.30 -1.62
C PRO A 80 -9.87 5.49 -2.21
N SER A 81 -9.20 4.39 -2.57
CA SER A 81 -7.80 4.42 -3.00
C SER A 81 -7.60 4.90 -4.44
N SER A 82 -6.42 5.45 -4.73
CA SER A 82 -6.00 6.01 -6.03
C SER A 82 -6.42 5.16 -7.22
N GLY A 83 -6.98 5.71 -8.29
CA GLY A 83 -7.46 4.98 -9.46
C GLY A 83 -8.88 4.40 -9.35
N LYS A 84 -9.55 4.49 -8.19
CA LYS A 84 -10.95 4.03 -8.03
C LYS A 84 -11.92 5.05 -8.65
N LYS A 85 -12.91 4.56 -9.40
CA LYS A 85 -13.99 5.40 -9.93
C LYS A 85 -15.05 5.62 -8.86
N VAL A 86 -15.34 6.88 -8.56
CA VAL A 86 -16.31 7.29 -7.55
C VAL A 86 -17.23 8.36 -8.12
N LYS A 87 -18.38 8.61 -7.48
CA LYS A 87 -19.25 9.72 -7.90
C LYS A 87 -18.51 11.04 -7.68
N ARG A 88 -18.69 12.01 -8.59
CA ARG A 88 -18.23 13.38 -8.35
C ARG A 88 -18.73 13.87 -6.98
N GLY A 89 -17.89 14.60 -6.26
CA GLY A 89 -18.17 15.07 -4.91
C GLY A 89 -18.03 14.04 -3.79
N SER A 90 -17.59 12.81 -4.09
CA SER A 90 -17.26 11.81 -3.07
C SER A 90 -16.12 12.28 -2.17
N ALA A 91 -16.20 11.93 -0.89
CA ALA A 91 -15.12 12.19 0.06
C ALA A 91 -14.01 11.14 -0.07
N VAL A 92 -12.75 11.58 0.01
CA VAL A 92 -11.56 10.73 0.09
C VAL A 92 -10.90 10.97 1.44
N ASN A 93 -10.92 9.97 2.30
CA ASN A 93 -10.23 9.96 3.59
C ASN A 93 -8.73 9.77 3.37
N LEU A 94 -7.91 10.44 4.16
CA LEU A 94 -6.45 10.44 4.05
C LEU A 94 -5.82 9.99 5.36
N ILE A 95 -4.81 9.13 5.27
CA ILE A 95 -3.85 8.90 6.34
C ILE A 95 -2.59 9.67 5.98
N ILE A 96 -2.06 10.44 6.92
CA ILE A 96 -0.78 11.15 6.76
C ILE A 96 0.25 10.63 7.76
N ALA A 97 1.51 10.70 7.36
CA ALA A 97 2.62 10.38 8.25
C ALA A 97 2.73 11.42 9.37
N LYS A 98 2.72 10.95 10.62
CA LYS A 98 2.98 11.77 11.80
C LYS A 98 4.49 11.87 12.05
N ASN A 99 4.94 13.02 12.57
CA ASN A 99 6.26 13.12 13.18
C ASN A 99 6.37 12.11 14.34
N VAL A 100 7.32 11.19 14.23
CA VAL A 100 7.74 10.37 15.38
C VAL A 100 8.67 11.22 16.23
N ASP A 101 8.11 11.88 17.24
CA ASP A 101 8.93 12.43 18.31
C ASP A 101 9.67 11.26 18.97
N ALA A 102 10.99 11.38 19.10
CA ALA A 102 11.94 10.34 19.53
C ALA A 102 11.75 9.81 20.97
N LYS A 103 10.55 9.93 21.55
CA LYS A 103 10.22 9.46 22.90
C LYS A 103 9.52 8.11 22.93
N ASP A 104 9.19 7.53 21.78
CA ASP A 104 8.55 6.21 21.65
C ASP A 104 9.49 5.13 21.07
N THR A 105 10.79 5.44 20.97
CA THR A 105 11.81 4.45 20.61
C THR A 105 12.33 3.79 21.89
N THR A 106 11.61 2.80 22.43
CA THR A 106 12.27 1.78 23.24
C THR A 106 13.12 0.93 22.31
N VAL A 107 14.35 1.39 22.07
CA VAL A 107 15.45 0.59 21.55
C VAL A 107 15.67 -0.53 22.55
N VAL A 108 15.16 -1.72 22.28
CA VAL A 108 15.70 -2.94 22.88
C VAL A 108 16.86 -3.36 21.99
N GLU A 109 18.03 -2.87 22.38
CA GLU A 109 19.33 -3.33 21.90
C GLU A 109 19.51 -4.77 22.39
N ASP A 110 19.70 -5.67 21.43
CA ASP A 110 20.08 -7.06 21.64
C ASP A 110 21.38 -7.13 22.44
N SER A 111 21.37 -7.87 23.55
CA SER A 111 22.57 -8.22 24.29
C SER A 111 22.42 -9.67 24.75
N SER A 112 22.90 -10.56 23.87
CA SER A 112 23.27 -11.92 24.22
C SER A 112 24.35 -11.94 25.30
N THR A 113 24.09 -12.44 26.51
CA THR A 113 25.06 -13.23 27.29
C THR A 113 24.36 -14.11 28.35
N SER A 114 24.94 -15.30 28.53
CA SER A 114 24.50 -16.49 29.27
C SER A 114 24.25 -16.35 30.79
N GLU A 115 23.24 -17.11 31.24
CA GLU A 115 23.07 -17.90 32.47
C GLU A 115 23.77 -17.62 33.83
N VAL A 116 22.92 -17.75 34.88
CA VAL A 116 23.10 -18.14 36.31
C VAL A 116 23.58 -17.10 37.35
N ALA A 117 22.67 -16.69 38.26
CA ALA A 117 22.74 -16.98 39.73
C ALA A 117 21.71 -16.17 40.59
N THR A 118 20.80 -16.92 41.23
CA THR A 118 20.20 -16.78 42.59
C THR A 118 19.96 -15.42 43.30
N SER A 119 18.67 -15.15 43.56
CA SER A 119 18.00 -14.84 44.85
C SER A 119 18.52 -13.77 45.84
N LYS A 120 17.73 -12.69 46.08
CA LYS A 120 17.24 -12.25 47.42
C LYS A 120 16.31 -10.99 47.40
N THR A 121 15.09 -11.18 47.90
CA THR A 121 14.30 -10.44 48.92
C THR A 121 14.29 -8.90 49.05
N ALA A 122 13.04 -8.40 49.15
CA ALA A 122 12.48 -7.25 49.92
C ALA A 122 12.31 -5.86 49.26
N GLY A 123 11.05 -5.57 48.87
CA GLY A 123 10.18 -4.58 49.51
C GLY A 123 10.46 -3.08 49.32
N SER A 124 9.60 -2.40 48.58
CA SER A 124 8.81 -1.25 49.10
C SER A 124 7.86 -0.73 48.03
N SER A 125 6.61 -0.56 48.45
CA SER A 125 5.53 0.13 47.75
C SER A 125 5.87 1.61 47.51
N GLN A 126 5.48 2.16 46.37
CA GLN A 126 5.06 3.55 46.29
C GLN A 126 4.11 3.76 45.09
N ALA A 127 2.92 4.27 45.44
CA ALA A 127 1.85 4.63 44.52
C ALA A 127 2.03 6.07 44.02
N SER A 128 1.77 6.28 42.72
CA SER A 128 1.44 7.57 42.09
C SER A 128 0.82 7.24 40.72
N SER A 129 -0.50 7.12 40.63
CA SER A 129 -1.46 8.19 40.25
C SER A 129 -1.16 8.87 38.90
N GLN A 130 -2.03 8.57 37.92
CA GLN A 130 -2.44 9.35 36.73
C GLN A 130 -1.34 9.77 35.73
N SER A 131 -1.43 9.40 34.47
CA SER A 131 -2.51 9.89 33.60
C SER A 131 -2.81 8.91 32.46
N GLN A 132 -4.03 8.39 32.46
CA GLN A 132 -4.67 7.93 31.23
C GLN A 132 -4.90 9.17 30.36
N VAL A 133 -4.08 9.32 29.32
CA VAL A 133 -4.53 10.03 28.13
C VAL A 133 -5.25 8.99 27.31
N GLY A 134 -6.57 8.98 27.41
CA GLY A 134 -7.40 8.26 26.46
C GLY A 134 -7.20 8.89 25.09
N SER A 135 -6.28 8.33 24.30
CA SER A 135 -6.24 8.57 22.87
C SER A 135 -7.64 8.30 22.35
N ALA A 136 -8.30 9.34 21.86
CA ALA A 136 -9.57 9.19 21.18
C ALA A 136 -9.40 8.07 20.14
N VAL A 137 -10.23 7.04 20.23
CA VAL A 137 -10.27 5.93 19.28
C VAL A 137 -10.57 6.57 17.92
N GLN A 138 -9.55 6.78 17.11
CA GLN A 138 -9.70 7.43 15.82
C GLN A 138 -10.04 6.34 14.81
N LEU A 139 -11.34 6.11 14.61
CA LEU A 139 -11.80 5.13 13.64
C LEU A 139 -11.59 5.67 12.23
N PHE A 140 -10.99 4.87 11.35
CA PHE A 140 -10.89 5.18 9.93
C PHE A 140 -11.03 3.92 9.09
N THR A 141 -11.29 4.10 7.80
CA THR A 141 -11.42 2.99 6.85
C THR A 141 -10.21 2.89 5.95
N VAL A 142 -9.83 1.67 5.60
CA VAL A 142 -8.79 1.37 4.63
C VAL A 142 -9.37 0.49 3.52
N ASP A 143 -9.03 0.80 2.27
CA ASP A 143 -9.44 0.03 1.09
C ASP A 143 -8.29 -0.88 0.65
N ILE A 144 -8.48 -2.19 0.78
CA ILE A 144 -7.50 -3.21 0.39
C ILE A 144 -7.86 -3.72 -1.01
N LYS A 145 -6.93 -3.56 -1.96
CA LYS A 145 -7.16 -3.87 -3.38
C LYS A 145 -6.67 -5.23 -3.85
N LYS A 146 -5.56 -5.70 -3.26
CA LYS A 146 -4.88 -6.93 -3.67
C LYS A 146 -4.75 -7.85 -2.46
N GLN A 147 -4.78 -9.15 -2.73
CA GLN A 147 -4.44 -10.19 -1.76
C GLN A 147 -2.94 -10.12 -1.44
N GLY A 148 -2.55 -10.53 -0.23
CA GLY A 148 -1.14 -10.53 0.22
C GLY A 148 -0.89 -9.89 1.59
N LEU A 149 -1.86 -9.13 2.12
CA LEU A 149 -1.85 -8.68 3.52
C LEU A 149 -2.32 -9.80 4.46
N VAL A 150 -1.65 -9.92 5.59
CA VAL A 150 -1.97 -10.92 6.62
C VAL A 150 -2.61 -10.27 7.85
N ILE A 151 -3.60 -10.93 8.41
CA ILE A 151 -4.16 -10.61 9.72
C ILE A 151 -3.36 -11.37 10.78
N ARG A 152 -2.88 -10.68 11.80
CA ARG A 152 -2.09 -11.25 12.90
C ARG A 152 -2.79 -11.08 14.25
N GLN A 153 -2.54 -12.01 15.17
CA GLN A 153 -3.12 -11.95 16.53
C GLN A 153 -2.67 -10.69 17.29
N GLU A 154 -1.45 -10.23 17.01
CA GLU A 154 -0.82 -9.08 17.64
C GLU A 154 -0.13 -8.18 16.60
N PRO A 155 0.16 -6.90 16.94
CA PRO A 155 0.79 -5.96 16.02
C PRO A 155 2.30 -6.21 15.91
N SER A 156 2.70 -7.36 15.35
CA SER A 156 4.11 -7.75 15.18
C SER A 156 4.27 -8.54 13.89
N LEU A 157 5.38 -8.34 13.17
CA LEU A 157 5.76 -9.14 12.01
C LEU A 157 6.04 -10.59 12.41
N SER A 158 6.44 -10.81 13.66
CA SER A 158 6.64 -12.14 14.24
C SER A 158 5.37 -12.75 14.85
N GLY A 159 4.30 -11.95 14.97
CA GLY A 159 3.04 -12.38 15.58
C GLY A 159 2.34 -13.47 14.77
N GLU A 160 1.63 -14.38 15.46
CA GLU A 160 0.92 -15.49 14.82
C GLU A 160 -0.05 -15.01 13.73
N VAL A 161 0.05 -15.62 12.55
CA VAL A 161 -0.82 -15.35 11.41
C VAL A 161 -2.18 -16.01 11.66
N VAL A 162 -3.24 -15.20 11.64
CA VAL A 162 -4.63 -15.67 11.75
C VAL A 162 -5.13 -16.17 10.40
N THR A 163 -5.04 -15.31 9.39
CA THR A 163 -5.52 -15.58 8.03
C THR A 163 -5.06 -14.46 7.08
N ASN A 164 -5.18 -14.68 5.78
CA ASN A 164 -5.04 -13.63 4.78
C ASN A 164 -6.27 -12.71 4.81
N ILE A 165 -6.05 -11.42 4.58
CA ILE A 165 -7.14 -10.46 4.43
C ILE A 165 -7.62 -10.46 2.98
N GLU A 166 -8.93 -10.55 2.80
CA GLU A 166 -9.54 -10.44 1.49
C GLU A 166 -9.59 -8.98 1.02
N PRO A 167 -9.64 -8.72 -0.31
CA PRO A 167 -9.90 -7.38 -0.82
C PRO A 167 -11.24 -6.84 -0.32
N GLY A 168 -11.24 -5.59 0.14
CA GLY A 168 -12.42 -4.98 0.75
C GLY A 168 -12.13 -3.70 1.50
N THR A 169 -13.18 -3.12 2.08
CA THR A 169 -13.07 -1.93 2.94
C THR A 169 -13.14 -2.36 4.40
N TYR A 170 -12.11 -2.04 5.18
CA TYR A 170 -11.98 -2.42 6.57
C TYR A 170 -11.97 -1.21 7.48
N THR A 171 -12.60 -1.30 8.65
CA THR A 171 -12.54 -0.26 9.68
C THR A 171 -11.44 -0.60 10.68
N ILE A 172 -10.53 0.34 10.88
CA ILE A 172 -9.50 0.30 11.92
C ILE A 172 -10.02 1.00 13.16
N VAL A 173 -9.87 0.36 14.32
CA VAL A 173 -10.32 0.90 15.61
C VAL A 173 -9.19 1.27 16.54
N GLU A 174 -7.99 0.76 16.30
CA GLU A 174 -6.85 0.99 17.16
C GLU A 174 -5.59 1.00 16.30
N THR A 175 -4.63 1.85 16.64
CA THR A 175 -3.34 1.88 15.94
C THR A 175 -2.20 1.85 16.95
N THR A 176 -1.11 1.18 16.59
CA THR A 176 0.12 1.19 17.38
C THR A 176 1.35 1.14 16.49
N GLN A 177 2.52 1.44 17.05
CA GLN A 177 3.81 1.27 16.40
C GLN A 177 4.58 0.15 17.08
N LYS A 178 5.06 -0.80 16.29
CA LYS A 178 5.91 -1.89 16.77
C LYS A 178 6.74 -2.40 15.60
N GLU A 179 8.02 -2.67 15.85
CA GLU A 179 8.98 -3.18 14.85
C GLU A 179 9.16 -2.27 13.63
N GLY A 180 8.98 -0.95 13.80
CA GLY A 180 9.08 0.01 12.69
C GLY A 180 7.86 0.04 11.76
N HIS A 181 6.82 -0.73 12.07
CA HIS A 181 5.55 -0.74 11.34
C HIS A 181 4.45 -0.03 12.13
N SER A 182 3.58 0.64 11.39
CA SER A 182 2.28 1.08 11.92
C SER A 182 1.28 -0.06 11.76
N TRP A 183 0.61 -0.41 12.84
CA TRP A 183 -0.38 -1.48 12.87
C TRP A 183 -1.78 -0.92 13.10
N GLY A 184 -2.77 -1.58 12.51
CA GLY A 184 -4.19 -1.25 12.66
C GLY A 184 -5.00 -2.46 13.10
N ARG A 185 -5.72 -2.34 14.22
CA ARG A 185 -6.64 -3.37 14.70
C ARG A 185 -7.96 -3.29 13.95
N LEU A 186 -8.39 -4.42 13.39
CA LEU A 186 -9.65 -4.52 12.67
C LEU A 186 -10.84 -4.44 13.63
N LYS A 187 -11.86 -3.65 13.27
CA LYS A 187 -13.14 -3.57 14.00
C LYS A 187 -13.83 -4.93 14.13
N SER A 188 -13.60 -5.84 13.17
CA SER A 188 -14.13 -7.20 13.22
C SER A 188 -13.60 -8.01 14.40
N GLY A 189 -12.51 -7.58 15.04
CA GLY A 189 -11.84 -8.31 16.11
C GLY A 189 -10.94 -9.44 15.61
N GLN A 190 -10.81 -9.63 14.29
CA GLN A 190 -10.01 -10.71 13.71
C GLN A 190 -8.50 -10.57 13.96
N GLY A 191 -8.02 -9.36 14.26
CA GLY A 191 -6.61 -9.13 14.57
C GLY A 191 -6.11 -7.78 14.04
N TRP A 192 -4.82 -7.74 13.78
CA TRP A 192 -4.06 -6.58 13.35
C TRP A 192 -3.58 -6.75 11.91
N ILE A 193 -3.56 -5.66 11.16
CA ILE A 193 -2.92 -5.56 9.85
C ILE A 193 -1.83 -4.49 9.87
N SER A 194 -0.80 -4.65 9.05
CA SER A 194 0.20 -3.60 8.84
C SER A 194 -0.39 -2.52 7.94
N LEU A 195 -0.43 -1.29 8.45
CA LEU A 195 -0.89 -0.10 7.72
C LEU A 195 0.22 0.48 6.85
N THR A 196 1.47 0.31 7.24
CA THR A 196 2.65 0.67 6.43
C THR A 196 2.62 -0.08 5.08
N ASP A 197 2.11 -1.32 5.08
CA ASP A 197 2.11 -2.19 3.90
C ASP A 197 0.84 -2.03 3.05
N LEU A 198 -0.03 -1.04 3.33
CA LEU A 198 -1.26 -0.83 2.55
C LEU A 198 -1.01 -0.33 1.12
N HIS A 199 0.11 0.35 0.88
CA HIS A 199 0.51 0.80 -0.47
C HIS A 199 1.50 -0.15 -1.15
N ASN A 200 2.05 -1.13 -0.42
CA ASN A 200 2.85 -2.21 -0.95
C ASN A 200 2.72 -3.40 0.02
N PRO A 201 1.73 -4.30 -0.18
CA PRO A 201 1.49 -5.40 0.75
C PRO A 201 2.61 -6.43 0.56
N VAL A 202 3.75 -6.21 1.22
CA VAL A 202 4.91 -7.09 1.13
C VAL A 202 5.24 -7.65 2.51
N PRO A 203 5.33 -8.98 2.68
CA PRO A 203 6.02 -9.55 3.81
C PRO A 203 7.46 -9.00 3.83
N GLN A 204 7.82 -8.26 4.88
CA GLN A 204 9.21 -7.88 5.13
C GLN A 204 9.98 -9.15 5.40
N VAL A 205 10.79 -9.59 4.43
CA VAL A 205 11.71 -10.70 4.64
C VAL A 205 13.05 -10.12 5.08
N ASP A 206 13.61 -10.66 6.17
CA ASP A 206 14.94 -10.29 6.64
C ASP A 206 15.98 -10.57 5.54
N THR A 207 16.46 -9.51 4.90
CA THR A 207 17.41 -9.58 3.79
C THR A 207 18.79 -10.07 4.21
N LYS A 208 19.11 -10.03 5.51
CA LYS A 208 20.42 -10.40 6.03
C LYS A 208 20.64 -11.92 6.06
N ASN A 209 19.57 -12.71 6.03
CA ASN A 209 19.61 -14.17 6.21
C ASN A 209 19.05 -14.95 5.01
N LEU A 210 18.89 -14.31 3.85
CA LEU A 210 18.40 -14.99 2.65
C LEU A 210 19.41 -16.02 2.13
N THR A 211 18.95 -17.26 1.98
CA THR A 211 19.74 -18.30 1.32
C THR A 211 19.70 -18.14 -0.20
N THR A 212 20.77 -18.56 -0.87
CA THR A 212 20.82 -18.62 -2.34
C THR A 212 19.62 -19.38 -2.93
N ASP A 213 19.18 -20.45 -2.28
CA ASP A 213 18.08 -21.28 -2.78
C ASP A 213 16.73 -20.59 -2.64
N GLN A 214 16.51 -19.81 -1.57
CA GLN A 214 15.33 -18.95 -1.45
C GLN A 214 15.30 -17.91 -2.57
N VAL A 215 16.39 -17.18 -2.78
CA VAL A 215 16.45 -16.16 -3.85
C VAL A 215 16.21 -16.79 -5.22
N LYS A 216 16.79 -17.96 -5.51
CA LYS A 216 16.55 -18.69 -6.75
C LYS A 216 15.09 -19.11 -6.91
N ALA A 217 14.46 -19.59 -5.84
CA ALA A 217 13.06 -19.97 -5.88
C ALA A 217 12.17 -18.76 -6.20
N TRP A 218 12.46 -17.61 -5.60
CA TRP A 218 11.71 -16.37 -5.81
C TRP A 218 11.81 -15.87 -7.24
N VAL A 219 13.04 -15.86 -7.76
CA VAL A 219 13.31 -15.47 -9.14
C VAL A 219 12.66 -16.45 -10.12
N MET A 220 12.75 -17.76 -9.89
CA MET A 220 12.10 -18.74 -10.76
C MET A 220 10.57 -18.60 -10.79
N ASP A 221 9.97 -18.23 -9.67
CA ASP A 221 8.53 -18.04 -9.58
C ASP A 221 8.06 -16.85 -10.41
N ASP A 222 8.64 -15.66 -10.19
CA ASP A 222 8.31 -14.48 -11.01
C ASP A 222 8.65 -14.72 -12.48
N LEU A 223 9.83 -15.26 -12.77
CA LEU A 223 10.31 -15.49 -14.13
C LEU A 223 9.34 -16.38 -14.93
N PHE A 224 8.86 -17.46 -14.33
CA PHE A 224 7.91 -18.39 -14.95
C PHE A 224 6.44 -18.05 -14.69
N SER A 225 6.14 -16.88 -14.15
CA SER A 225 4.80 -16.28 -14.22
C SER A 225 4.59 -15.51 -15.54
N ARG A 226 5.67 -15.15 -16.22
CA ARG A 226 5.65 -14.35 -17.45
C ARG A 226 5.47 -15.26 -18.66
N SER A 227 4.43 -15.01 -19.46
CA SER A 227 4.11 -15.80 -20.66
C SER A 227 5.30 -15.98 -21.60
N VAL A 228 6.11 -14.92 -21.79
CA VAL A 228 7.31 -14.95 -22.65
C VAL A 228 8.32 -16.03 -22.24
N MET A 229 8.49 -16.25 -20.93
CA MET A 229 9.43 -17.26 -20.43
C MET A 229 8.84 -18.67 -20.50
N ILE A 230 7.56 -18.83 -20.15
CA ILE A 230 6.86 -20.13 -20.17
C ILE A 230 6.75 -20.68 -21.59
N GLU A 231 6.52 -19.82 -22.58
CA GLU A 231 6.37 -20.21 -23.97
C GLU A 231 7.69 -20.64 -24.61
N LYS A 232 8.82 -20.09 -24.14
CA LYS A 232 10.13 -20.23 -24.80
C LYS A 232 11.08 -21.19 -24.10
N TYR A 233 10.99 -21.32 -22.77
CA TYR A 233 11.96 -22.07 -21.97
C TYR A 233 11.29 -23.00 -20.97
N ARG A 234 12.04 -24.02 -20.52
CA ARG A 234 11.68 -24.84 -19.37
C ARG A 234 12.51 -24.46 -18.15
N LYS A 235 11.97 -24.71 -16.94
CA LYS A 235 12.64 -24.38 -15.67
C LYS A 235 14.04 -24.98 -15.55
N ASP A 236 14.26 -26.20 -16.08
CA ASP A 236 15.55 -26.91 -16.05
C ASP A 236 16.63 -26.29 -16.95
N GLN A 237 16.25 -25.43 -17.90
CA GLN A 237 17.17 -24.78 -18.83
C GLN A 237 17.71 -23.45 -18.30
N VAL A 238 17.11 -22.93 -17.23
CA VAL A 238 17.44 -21.62 -16.68
C VAL A 238 18.43 -21.77 -15.53
N VAL A 239 19.48 -20.96 -15.55
CA VAL A 239 20.47 -20.87 -14.47
C VAL A 239 20.38 -19.47 -13.85
N ILE A 240 20.25 -19.43 -12.53
CA ILE A 240 20.21 -18.20 -11.74
C ILE A 240 21.48 -18.09 -10.91
N SER A 241 22.22 -17.01 -11.12
CA SER A 241 23.43 -16.67 -10.37
C SER A 241 23.10 -15.62 -9.32
N VAL A 242 23.21 -15.98 -8.04
CA VAL A 242 22.94 -15.07 -6.91
C VAL A 242 24.25 -14.52 -6.37
N ARG A 243 24.30 -13.21 -6.09
CA ARG A 243 25.45 -12.52 -5.51
C ARG A 243 25.00 -11.46 -4.53
N MET A 244 25.77 -11.28 -3.46
CA MET A 244 25.66 -10.11 -2.59
C MET A 244 26.57 -9.02 -3.14
N ALA A 245 26.02 -7.82 -3.36
CA ALA A 245 26.76 -6.69 -3.89
C ALA A 245 27.31 -5.81 -2.75
N GLU A 246 28.25 -4.93 -3.10
CA GLU A 246 28.91 -4.01 -2.15
C GLU A 246 27.94 -2.99 -1.54
N ASP A 247 26.81 -2.73 -2.21
CA ASP A 247 25.72 -1.90 -1.71
C ASP A 247 24.86 -2.59 -0.63
N GLY A 248 25.18 -3.83 -0.29
CA GLY A 248 24.45 -4.63 0.70
C GLY A 248 23.16 -5.25 0.18
N LEU A 249 22.88 -5.16 -1.13
CA LEU A 249 21.73 -5.80 -1.76
C LEU A 249 22.10 -7.17 -2.31
N VAL A 250 21.09 -8.03 -2.44
CA VAL A 250 21.22 -9.35 -3.08
C VAL A 250 20.72 -9.24 -4.51
N TYR A 251 21.53 -9.65 -5.46
CA TYR A 251 21.17 -9.65 -6.88
C TYR A 251 21.12 -11.07 -7.42
N ALA A 252 20.27 -11.27 -8.42
CA ALA A 252 20.14 -12.53 -9.12
C ALA A 252 20.06 -12.29 -10.62
N ASP A 253 21.00 -12.86 -11.36
CA ASP A 253 21.09 -12.73 -12.81
C ASP A 253 20.64 -14.03 -13.47
N VAL A 254 19.72 -13.93 -14.42
CA VAL A 254 19.16 -15.08 -15.15
C VAL A 254 19.96 -15.32 -16.41
N THR A 255 20.24 -16.60 -16.70
CA THR A 255 20.87 -17.03 -17.95
C THR A 255 20.18 -18.30 -18.48
N VAL A 256 20.22 -18.50 -19.79
CA VAL A 256 19.78 -19.73 -20.43
C VAL A 256 20.95 -20.26 -21.26
N PRO A 257 21.82 -21.14 -20.71
CA PRO A 257 23.04 -21.57 -21.40
C PRO A 257 22.80 -22.22 -22.76
N SER A 258 21.61 -22.81 -22.97
CA SER A 258 21.23 -23.40 -24.26
C SER A 258 20.79 -22.39 -25.32
N ASP A 259 20.55 -21.11 -24.97
CA ASP A 259 20.14 -20.07 -25.89
C ASP A 259 21.18 -18.93 -25.94
N PRO A 260 22.07 -18.90 -26.94
CA PRO A 260 23.11 -17.87 -27.06
C PRO A 260 22.55 -16.48 -27.37
N ASN A 261 21.28 -16.37 -27.76
CA ASN A 261 20.60 -15.09 -28.03
C ASN A 261 19.80 -14.59 -26.82
N PHE A 262 19.90 -15.27 -25.66
CA PHE A 262 19.22 -14.81 -24.45
C PHE A 262 19.86 -13.52 -23.94
N GLU A 263 19.10 -12.41 -23.98
CA GLU A 263 19.55 -11.11 -23.50
C GLU A 263 19.47 -11.02 -21.97
N THR A 264 20.51 -11.49 -21.29
CA THR A 264 20.60 -11.52 -19.81
C THR A 264 20.31 -10.17 -19.14
N ARG A 265 20.70 -9.07 -19.79
CA ARG A 265 20.48 -7.69 -19.33
C ARG A 265 19.00 -7.33 -19.10
N ASN A 266 18.06 -8.04 -19.73
CA ASN A 266 16.63 -7.81 -19.58
C ASN A 266 16.02 -8.69 -18.48
N TRP A 267 16.83 -9.53 -17.83
CA TRP A 267 16.40 -10.57 -16.90
C TRP A 267 17.32 -10.62 -15.67
N SER A 268 17.51 -9.46 -15.06
CA SER A 268 18.14 -9.32 -13.75
C SER A 268 17.11 -9.01 -12.68
N TYR A 269 17.40 -9.47 -11.45
CA TYR A 269 16.59 -9.28 -10.27
C TYR A 269 17.45 -8.76 -9.12
N ARG A 270 16.82 -8.10 -8.16
CA ARG A 270 17.44 -7.78 -6.87
C ARG A 270 16.45 -7.86 -5.73
N ILE A 271 16.98 -8.03 -4.52
CA ILE A 271 16.24 -7.85 -3.28
C ILE A 271 16.60 -6.47 -2.75
N ASN A 272 15.62 -5.58 -2.66
CA ASN A 272 15.86 -4.23 -2.16
C ASN A 272 16.04 -4.23 -0.63
N SER A 273 16.33 -3.07 -0.05
CA SER A 273 16.55 -2.93 1.40
C SER A 273 15.32 -3.25 2.26
N ARG A 274 14.14 -3.43 1.64
CA ARG A 274 12.88 -3.81 2.29
C ARG A 274 12.54 -5.29 2.13
N GLY A 275 13.43 -6.09 1.54
CA GLY A 275 13.18 -7.52 1.30
C GLY A 275 12.28 -7.80 0.11
N GLU A 276 12.01 -6.81 -0.74
CA GLU A 276 11.15 -6.97 -1.92
C GLU A 276 11.96 -7.48 -3.10
N LEU A 277 11.43 -8.47 -3.82
CA LEU A 277 11.97 -8.88 -5.12
C LEU A 277 11.64 -7.81 -6.16
N GLU A 278 12.65 -7.22 -6.76
CA GLU A 278 12.54 -6.29 -7.88
C GLU A 278 13.12 -6.94 -9.14
N ALA A 279 12.45 -6.75 -10.27
CA ALA A 279 12.91 -7.16 -11.58
C ALA A 279 13.39 -5.93 -12.36
N SER A 280 14.34 -6.16 -13.26
CA SER A 280 14.91 -5.14 -14.14
C SER A 280 14.03 -4.92 -15.38
N GLU A 281 13.97 -3.66 -15.82
CA GLU A 281 13.54 -3.25 -17.15
C GLU A 281 14.64 -2.36 -17.72
N TYR A 282 15.15 -2.75 -18.88
CA TYR A 282 16.19 -1.99 -19.54
C TYR A 282 15.55 -0.88 -20.37
N ASP A 283 15.80 0.37 -20.00
CA ASP A 283 15.35 1.50 -20.83
C ASP A 283 16.18 1.56 -22.11
N THR A 284 15.49 1.60 -23.24
CA THR A 284 16.12 1.67 -24.57
C THR A 284 16.42 3.10 -24.99
N ASP A 285 16.04 4.10 -24.18
CA ASP A 285 16.35 5.52 -24.40
C ASP A 285 17.87 5.77 -24.28
N PRO A 286 18.54 6.18 -25.38
CA PRO A 286 19.97 6.44 -25.39
C PRO A 286 20.41 7.66 -24.57
N GLU A 287 19.48 8.55 -24.14
CA GLU A 287 19.80 9.72 -23.30
C GLU A 287 19.64 9.44 -21.79
N GLN A 288 18.86 8.44 -21.41
CA GLN A 288 18.56 8.05 -20.01
C GLN A 288 19.09 6.65 -19.63
N GLY A 289 19.98 6.08 -20.43
CA GLY A 289 20.45 4.71 -20.33
C GLY A 289 20.71 4.23 -18.89
N GLY A 290 19.90 3.28 -18.45
CA GLY A 290 19.92 2.76 -17.08
C GLY A 290 19.02 1.54 -16.90
N VAL A 291 19.22 0.82 -15.81
CA VAL A 291 18.33 -0.28 -15.40
C VAL A 291 17.30 0.28 -14.44
N ASN A 292 16.03 0.25 -14.84
CA ASN A 292 14.92 0.54 -13.96
C ASN A 292 14.54 -0.73 -13.19
N TRP A 293 14.14 -0.57 -11.93
CA TRP A 293 13.76 -1.66 -11.05
C TRP A 293 12.30 -1.51 -10.63
N TYR A 294 11.52 -2.58 -10.76
CA TYR A 294 10.12 -2.62 -10.35
C TYR A 294 9.86 -3.84 -9.48
N VAL A 295 8.99 -3.69 -8.48
CA VAL A 295 8.60 -4.80 -7.60
C VAL A 295 7.90 -5.88 -8.42
N ALA A 296 8.43 -7.10 -8.35
CA ALA A 296 7.90 -8.30 -9.00
C ALA A 296 6.58 -8.70 -8.33
N GLN A 297 5.46 -8.57 -9.05
CA GLN A 297 4.11 -8.63 -8.47
C GLN A 297 3.63 -10.05 -8.08
N HIS A 298 4.35 -11.12 -8.45
CA HIS A 298 3.88 -12.51 -8.28
C HIS A 298 4.15 -13.13 -6.91
N TYR A 299 5.07 -12.59 -6.10
CA TYR A 299 5.50 -13.22 -4.84
C TYR A 299 4.52 -13.08 -3.65
N TYR A 300 3.24 -12.77 -3.89
CA TYR A 300 2.26 -12.54 -2.81
C TYR A 300 1.26 -13.66 -2.57
N LEU A 301 1.37 -14.82 -3.24
CA LEU A 301 0.31 -15.83 -3.13
C LEU A 301 0.71 -17.27 -2.83
N GLU A 302 1.96 -17.72 -2.91
CA GLU A 302 2.23 -19.14 -2.64
C GLU A 302 3.68 -19.34 -2.17
N ASN A 303 3.86 -20.08 -1.07
CA ASN A 303 5.12 -20.65 -0.55
C ASN A 303 5.79 -20.02 0.69
N SER A 304 5.04 -19.47 1.64
CA SER A 304 5.48 -19.42 3.05
C SER A 304 4.99 -20.61 3.88
N VAL A 305 4.69 -21.74 3.23
CA VAL A 305 4.48 -23.04 3.90
C VAL A 305 5.43 -24.05 3.29
N ASN A 306 6.60 -24.16 3.92
CA ASN A 306 7.19 -25.41 4.39
C ASN A 306 8.48 -25.12 5.18
#